data_AF-A0A1M4ZCJ2-F1
#
_entry.id   AF-A0A1M4ZCJ2-F1
#
_cell.length_a   1.000
_cell.length_b   1.000
_cell.length_c   1.000
_cell.angle_alpha   90.00
_cell.angle_beta   90.00
_cell.angle_gamma   90.00
#
_symmetry.space_group_name_H-M   'P 1'
#
loop_
_entity.id
_entity.type
_entity.pdbx_description
1 polymer ?
#
loop_
_entity_poly.entity_id
_entity_poly.type
_entity_poly.pdbx_seq_one_letter_code
_entity_poly.pdbx_strand_id
1 'polypeptide(L)' 'MSEKNLNSKVVLIAGGGKNLGGLLSRNFAAKGAKLAIHYNSEGSKRPLVMCRL' A
#
# COMPACT_ATOMS: atom_id res chain seq x y z
N MET A 1 -5.32 -16.39 -18.54
CA MET A 1 -4.47 -15.73 -17.52
C MET A 1 -5.22 -15.77 -16.19
N SER A 2 -4.52 -16.00 -15.08
CA SER A 2 -5.15 -16.00 -13.75
C SER A 2 -5.38 -14.57 -13.25
N GLU A 3 -6.65 -14.17 -13.13
CA GLU A 3 -7.01 -12.89 -12.52
C GLU A 3 -6.72 -12.93 -11.02
N LYS A 4 -5.66 -12.24 -10.59
CA LYS A 4 -5.38 -12.02 -9.18
C LYS A 4 -6.22 -10.85 -8.69
N ASN A 5 -7.47 -11.14 -8.36
CA ASN A 5 -8.37 -10.19 -7.71
C ASN A 5 -7.90 -9.90 -6.28
N LEU A 6 -7.62 -8.62 -6.01
CA LEU A 6 -7.14 -8.12 -4.71
C LEU A 6 -8.28 -7.49 -3.89
N ASN A 7 -9.49 -7.52 -4.45
CA ASN A 7 -10.70 -7.05 -3.80
C ASN A 7 -10.92 -7.84 -2.51
N SER A 8 -11.17 -7.14 -1.40
CA SER A 8 -11.31 -7.70 -0.06
C SER A 8 -10.06 -8.39 0.53
N LYS A 9 -8.88 -8.29 -0.10
CA LYS A 9 -7.62 -8.78 0.48
C LYS A 9 -6.89 -7.70 1.24
N VAL A 10 -6.16 -8.11 2.28
CA VAL A 10 -5.28 -7.25 3.07
C VAL A 10 -3.85 -7.41 2.56
N VAL A 11 -3.17 -6.31 2.27
CA VAL A 11 -1.79 -6.27 1.77
C VAL A 11 -0.93 -5.46 2.74
N LEU A 12 0.12 -6.09 3.29
CA LEU A 12 1.13 -5.46 4.13
C LEU A 12 2.36 -5.07 3.29
N ILE A 13 2.79 -3.82 3.37
CA ILE A 13 3.98 -3.30 2.67
C ILE A 13 4.93 -2.68 3.70
N ALA A 14 6.06 -3.33 3.95
CA ALA A 14 7.01 -2.94 5.00
C ALA A 14 7.91 -1.72 4.65
N GLY A 15 7.69 -1.10 3.50
CA GLY A 15 8.47 0.05 3.00
C GLY A 15 7.68 0.88 1.99
N GLY A 16 6.37 1.03 2.19
CA GLY A 16 5.44 1.59 1.22
C GLY A 16 5.38 3.13 1.19
N GLY A 17 6.32 3.80 1.86
CA GLY A 17 6.29 5.26 1.96
C GLY A 17 6.75 6.01 0.70
N LYS A 18 7.83 5.52 0.05
CA LYS A 18 8.51 6.22 -1.04
C LYS A 18 8.81 5.30 -2.24
N ASN A 19 9.27 5.91 -3.34
CA ASN A 19 9.76 5.24 -4.55
C ASN A 19 8.81 4.13 -5.04
N LEU A 20 9.33 2.91 -5.19
CA LEU A 20 8.58 1.75 -5.65
C LEU A 20 7.50 1.32 -4.65
N GLY A 21 7.80 1.36 -3.34
CA GLY A 21 6.85 1.00 -2.29
C GLY A 21 5.61 1.88 -2.34
N GLY A 22 5.80 3.20 -2.47
CA GLY A 22 4.68 4.15 -2.59
C GLY A 22 3.86 3.99 -3.86
N LEU A 23 4.50 3.63 -4.99
CA LEU A 23 3.80 3.33 -6.24
C LEU A 23 2.97 2.05 -6.13
N LEU A 24 3.53 1.00 -5.53
CA LEU A 24 2.84 -0.26 -5.28
C LEU A 24 1.65 -0.05 -4.35
N SER A 25 1.84 0.67 -3.24
CA SER A 25 0.75 1.06 -2.32
C SER A 25 -0.41 1.74 -3.05
N ARG A 26 -0.15 2.64 -3.99
CA ARG A 26 -1.20 3.29 -4.80
C ARG A 26 -1.91 2.31 -5.73
N ASN A 27 -1.14 1.47 -6.41
CA ASN A 27 -1.71 0.51 -7.35
C ASN A 27 -2.59 -0.51 -6.64
N PHE A 28 -2.16 -1.00 -5.47
CA PHE A 28 -2.97 -1.89 -4.65
C PHE A 28 -4.21 -1.19 -4.06
N ALA A 29 -4.10 0.09 -3.68
CA ALA A 29 -5.25 0.87 -3.21
C ALA A 29 -6.29 1.07 -4.32
N ALA A 30 -5.84 1.40 -5.53
CA ALA A 30 -6.69 1.55 -6.71
C ALA A 30 -7.41 0.25 -7.10
N LYS A 31 -6.82 -0.90 -6.77
CA LYS A 31 -7.42 -2.23 -6.95
C LYS A 31 -8.38 -2.63 -5.83
N GLY A 32 -8.65 -1.76 -4.86
CA GLY A 32 -9.58 -2.02 -3.76
C GLY A 32 -9.02 -2.90 -2.64
N ALA A 33 -7.69 -3.07 -2.56
CA ALA A 33 -7.07 -3.81 -1.48
C ALA A 33 -7.06 -2.97 -0.18
N LYS A 34 -7.27 -3.63 0.96
CA LYS A 34 -7.03 -3.02 2.28
C LYS A 34 -5.53 -3.00 2.52
N LEU A 35 -4.96 -1.83 2.81
CA LEU A 35 -3.52 -1.65 2.89
C LEU A 35 -3.02 -1.32 4.28
N ALA A 36 -1.97 -2.03 4.64
CA ALA A 36 -1.20 -1.91 5.86
C ALA A 36 0.22 -1.51 5.44
N ILE A 37 0.70 -0.32 5.80
CA ILE A 37 1.96 0.18 5.24
C ILE A 37 2.85 0.70 6.35
N HIS A 38 4.02 0.07 6.47
CA HIS A 38 5.08 0.49 7.37
C HIS A 38 6.10 1.35 6.62
N TYR A 39 6.64 2.33 7.32
CA TYR A 39 7.68 3.23 6.84
C TYR A 39 8.51 3.71 8.03
N ASN A 40 9.79 3.99 7.76
CA ASN A 40 10.76 4.34 8.80
C ASN A 40 10.49 5.71 9.45
N SER A 41 9.94 6.68 8.70
CA SER A 41 9.74 8.05 9.19
C SER A 41 8.53 8.72 8.56
N GLU A 42 7.88 9.64 9.30
CA GLU A 42 6.72 10.40 8.78
C GLU A 42 7.05 11.17 7.49
N GLY A 43 8.30 11.59 7.28
CA GLY A 43 8.75 12.20 6.02
C GLY A 43 8.75 11.24 4.83
N SER A 44 8.50 9.96 5.07
CA SER A 44 8.26 8.93 4.06
C SER A 44 6.78 8.63 3.87
N LYS A 45 5.89 9.20 4.67
CA LYS A 45 4.45 9.07 4.47
C LYS A 45 4.05 9.87 3.22
N ARG A 46 3.43 9.20 2.25
CA ARG A 46 2.70 9.87 1.17
C ARG A 46 1.24 10.05 1.58
N PRO A 47 0.54 11.09 1.10
CA PRO A 47 -0.87 11.30 1.40
C PRO A 47 -1.66 10.22 0.66
N LEU A 48 -2.01 9.20 1.42
CA LEU A 48 -2.98 8.15 1.12
C LEU A 48 -3.74 7.94 2.43
N VAL A 49 -5.00 7.56 2.33
CA VAL A 49 -5.84 7.16 3.47
C VAL A 49 -5.23 5.87 4.03
N MET A 50 -4.22 6.00 4.89
CA MET A 50 -3.34 4.92 5.30
C MET A 50 -3.46 4.71 6.81
N CYS A 51 -3.87 3.50 7.19
CA CYS A 51 -3.81 3.07 8.58
C CYS A 51 -2.34 2.78 8.90
N ARG A 52 -1.77 3.52 9.87
CA ARG A 52 -0.40 3.30 10.33
C ARG A 52 -0.37 2.04 11.19
N LEU A 53 0.47 1.08 10.81
CA LEU A 53 0.89 -0.05 11.64
C LEU A 53 2.25 0.28 12.26
#